data_AF-A0A0K8TWP3-F1
#
_entry.id   AF-A0A0K8TWP3-F1
#
_cell.length_a   1.000
_cell.length_b   1.000
_cell.length_c   1.000
_cell.angle_alpha   90.00
_cell.angle_beta   90.00
_cell.angle_gamma   90.00
#
_symmetry.space_group_name_H-M   'P 1'
#
loop_
_entity.id
_entity.type
_entity.pdbx_description
1 polymer ?
#
loop_
_entity_poly.entity_id
_entity_poly.type
_entity_poly.pdbx_seq_one_letter_code
_entity_poly.pdbx_strand_id
1 'polypeptide(L)'
;MLNTFVLGSTKVKMSPQQTEPGAPRNAEWVETRRAALQRYVNRTAQHPVLRVDLDFINFLESDQELPRAVNTATLSGAGVMRLFNKVGETVNKITYKMDESDPWFDEKITEVENLDANLQKLHSALKSLVNTRKELSALTGLVAKSAAMLSTCEEHTGLSRALSNLADVEEKIELLRSEQANSDFFIMAEFVKDYIDLFSAVKSVFHERVKVFQNWQHAQLQLSKRRENRGRYELANRTDKLEQAQQEVEEWQTKVQRCQQQFDDISTEIKKEMERFELNRIREFKINTMKYIEDQMAHQQQIISYWETFIPSAREIV
;
A
#
# COMPACT_ATOMS: atom_id res chain seq x y z
N MET A 1 26.52 0.13 29.24
CA MET A 1 26.49 1.43 28.55
C MET A 1 25.47 1.34 27.43
N LEU A 2 24.27 1.83 27.70
CA LEU A 2 23.15 1.89 26.76
C LEU A 2 23.31 3.19 25.96
N ASN A 3 23.59 3.07 24.66
CA ASN A 3 23.56 4.23 23.77
C ASN A 3 22.11 4.56 23.42
N THR A 4 21.68 5.71 23.94
CA THR A 4 20.46 6.43 23.59
C THR A 4 20.48 6.81 22.11
N PHE A 5 19.60 6.22 21.31
CA PHE A 5 19.34 6.70 19.95
C PHE A 5 18.51 7.99 20.03
N VAL A 6 19.11 9.09 19.57
CA VAL A 6 18.44 10.39 19.43
C VAL A 6 17.50 10.32 18.23
N LEU A 7 16.19 10.34 18.51
CA LEU A 7 15.14 10.48 17.50
C LEU A 7 15.22 11.88 16.88
N GLY A 8 15.82 11.97 15.70
CA GLY A 8 15.77 13.17 14.86
C GLY A 8 14.33 13.51 14.48
N SER A 9 13.82 14.61 15.00
CA SER A 9 12.46 15.09 14.73
C SER A 9 12.38 15.78 13.36
N THR A 10 12.09 15.02 12.31
CA THR A 10 11.56 15.61 11.07
C THR A 10 10.14 16.09 11.35
N LYS A 11 10.00 17.38 11.69
CA LYS A 11 8.71 18.06 11.86
C LYS A 11 7.96 18.06 10.52
N VAL A 12 7.18 17.01 10.27
CA VAL A 12 6.03 17.09 9.37
C VAL A 12 5.00 17.96 10.08
N LYS A 13 4.70 19.12 9.51
CA LYS A 13 3.71 20.07 10.04
C LYS A 13 2.32 19.44 9.91
N MET A 14 1.90 18.68 10.91
CA MET A 14 0.51 18.22 11.03
C MET A 14 -0.35 19.39 11.51
N SER A 15 -1.47 19.64 10.82
CA SER A 15 -2.49 20.58 11.29
C SER A 15 -2.92 20.19 12.70
N PRO A 16 -3.00 21.13 13.65
CA PRO A 16 -3.42 20.81 15.01
C PRO A 16 -4.93 20.62 15.01
N GLN A 17 -5.41 19.40 14.82
CA GLN A 17 -6.69 19.03 15.43
C GLN A 17 -6.40 18.86 16.92
N GLN A 18 -6.83 19.86 17.70
CA GLN A 18 -6.73 19.92 19.15
C GLN A 18 -7.01 18.54 19.76
N THR A 19 -6.03 17.95 20.43
CA THR A 19 -6.26 16.79 21.30
C THR A 19 -5.22 16.77 22.41
N GLU A 20 -5.68 16.37 23.58
CA GLU A 20 -5.04 16.49 24.89
C GLU A 20 -3.68 15.77 25.00
N PRO A 21 -2.81 16.19 25.95
CA PRO A 21 -1.52 15.56 26.18
C PRO A 21 -1.71 14.21 26.88
N GLY A 22 -1.43 13.10 26.18
CA GLY A 22 -1.37 11.76 26.78
C GLY A 22 -1.91 10.59 25.96
N ALA A 23 -2.43 10.80 24.74
CA ALA A 23 -3.06 9.72 23.99
C ALA A 23 -2.04 8.71 23.38
N PRO A 24 -2.27 7.37 23.51
CA PRO A 24 -1.41 6.30 22.96
C PRO A 24 -1.38 6.20 21.42
N ARG A 25 -2.16 7.02 20.71
CA ARG A 25 -2.22 7.05 19.23
C ARG A 25 -0.90 7.38 18.55
N ASN A 26 -0.01 8.11 19.21
CA ASN A 26 1.30 8.45 18.62
C ASN A 26 2.18 7.20 18.45
N ALA A 27 2.12 6.22 19.36
CA ALA A 27 2.96 5.02 19.29
C ALA A 27 2.50 4.05 18.19
N GLU A 28 1.20 3.75 18.13
CA GLU A 28 0.62 2.87 17.09
C GLU A 28 0.86 3.46 15.69
N TRP A 29 0.65 4.77 15.51
CA TRP A 29 0.92 5.44 14.24
C TRP A 29 2.41 5.41 13.85
N VAL A 30 3.32 5.67 14.81
CA VAL A 30 4.77 5.61 14.56
C VAL A 30 5.16 4.19 14.12
N GLU A 31 4.64 3.17 14.79
CA GLU A 31 4.97 1.78 14.51
C GLU A 31 4.42 1.32 13.15
N THR A 32 3.17 1.66 12.83
CA THR A 32 2.59 1.47 11.49
C THR A 32 3.45 2.12 10.42
N ARG A 33 3.88 3.38 10.64
CA ARG A 33 4.71 4.10 9.69
C ARG A 33 6.09 3.45 9.53
N ARG A 34 6.71 3.04 10.64
CA ARG A 34 8.01 2.37 10.65
C ARG A 34 7.95 1.07 9.85
N ALA A 35 6.91 0.26 10.06
CA ALA A 35 6.71 -1.00 9.35
C ALA A 35 6.49 -0.78 7.84
N ALA A 36 5.66 0.20 7.46
CA ALA A 36 5.45 0.56 6.05
C ALA A 36 6.75 1.03 5.37
N LEU A 37 7.53 1.89 6.02
CA LEU A 37 8.83 2.34 5.50
C LEU A 37 9.82 1.19 5.38
N GLN A 38 9.86 0.28 6.36
CA GLN A 38 10.72 -0.90 6.30
C GLN A 38 10.36 -1.79 5.11
N ARG A 39 9.07 -2.06 4.87
CA ARG A 39 8.61 -2.81 3.68
C ARG A 39 9.01 -2.11 2.39
N TYR A 40 8.78 -0.79 2.31
CA TYR A 40 9.14 0.02 1.15
C TYR A 40 10.65 -0.07 0.85
N VAL A 41 11.51 0.25 1.82
CA VAL A 41 12.97 0.25 1.64
C VAL A 41 13.47 -1.15 1.26
N ASN A 42 13.00 -2.19 1.95
CA ASN A 42 13.39 -3.56 1.64
C ASN A 42 12.98 -3.97 0.23
N ARG A 43 11.76 -3.61 -0.21
CA ARG A 43 11.27 -3.90 -1.55
C ARG A 43 12.09 -3.20 -2.63
N THR A 44 12.43 -1.93 -2.41
CA THR A 44 13.31 -1.16 -3.29
C THR A 44 14.69 -1.78 -3.37
N ALA A 45 15.28 -2.15 -2.22
CA ALA A 45 16.58 -2.81 -2.17
C ALA A 45 16.60 -4.22 -2.78
N GLN A 46 15.46 -4.92 -2.84
CA GLN A 46 15.32 -6.22 -3.51
C GLN A 46 15.08 -6.10 -5.03
N HIS A 47 14.86 -4.89 -5.54
CA HIS A 47 14.63 -4.67 -6.96
C HIS A 47 15.96 -4.61 -7.72
N PRO A 48 16.18 -5.44 -8.78
CA PRO A 48 17.45 -5.47 -9.49
C PRO A 48 17.89 -4.12 -10.05
N VAL A 49 16.94 -3.35 -10.61
CA VAL A 49 17.17 -2.00 -11.13
C VAL A 49 17.31 -0.95 -10.02
N LEU A 50 16.36 -0.88 -9.06
CA LEU A 50 16.35 0.20 -8.06
C LEU A 50 17.46 0.07 -7.02
N ARG A 51 17.95 -1.13 -6.73
CA ARG A 51 19.04 -1.33 -5.75
C ARG A 51 20.34 -0.65 -6.17
N VAL A 52 20.60 -0.53 -7.47
CA VAL A 52 21.83 0.08 -8.00
C VAL A 52 21.64 1.55 -8.37
N ASP A 53 20.46 2.12 -8.08
CA ASP A 53 20.18 3.53 -8.30
C ASP A 53 20.99 4.39 -7.32
N LEU A 54 21.70 5.39 -7.86
CA LEU A 54 22.60 6.23 -7.05
C LEU A 54 21.82 7.10 -6.07
N ASP A 55 20.62 7.57 -6.41
CA ASP A 55 19.82 8.38 -5.50
C ASP A 55 19.32 7.53 -4.33
N PHE A 56 18.93 6.27 -4.58
CA PHE A 56 18.56 5.33 -3.51
C PHE A 56 19.75 4.98 -2.60
N ILE A 57 20.92 4.70 -3.17
CA ILE A 57 22.14 4.41 -2.38
C ILE A 57 22.53 5.63 -1.55
N ASN A 58 22.61 6.81 -2.16
CA ASN A 58 22.93 8.05 -1.47
C ASN A 58 21.91 8.38 -0.38
N PHE A 59 20.62 8.13 -0.61
CA PHE A 59 19.57 8.34 0.39
C PHE A 59 19.78 7.48 1.64
N LEU A 60 20.33 6.27 1.50
CA LEU A 60 20.58 5.35 2.62
C LEU A 60 21.93 5.53 3.28
N GLU A 61 22.97 5.90 2.51
CA GLU A 61 24.36 5.91 2.97
C GLU A 61 24.92 7.31 3.26
N SER A 62 24.27 8.37 2.81
CA SER A 62 24.75 9.73 3.03
C SER A 62 24.55 10.16 4.49
N ASP A 63 25.64 10.61 5.11
CA ASP A 63 25.62 11.30 6.41
C ASP A 63 25.19 12.78 6.28
N GLN A 64 24.94 13.27 5.06
CA GLN A 64 24.52 14.66 4.84
C GLN A 64 23.03 14.83 5.15
N GLU A 65 22.67 15.97 5.76
CA GLU A 65 21.26 16.32 5.91
C GLU A 65 20.58 16.42 4.54
N LEU A 66 19.53 15.63 4.34
CA LEU A 66 18.76 15.65 3.11
C LEU A 66 18.17 17.06 2.88
N PRO A 67 18.14 17.54 1.62
CA PRO A 67 17.51 18.81 1.29
C PRO A 67 16.08 18.84 1.82
N ARG A 68 15.69 20.00 2.37
CA ARG A 68 14.34 20.16 2.92
C ARG A 68 13.33 19.92 1.79
N ALA A 69 12.45 18.93 1.96
CA ALA A 69 11.49 18.55 0.94
C ALA A 69 10.59 19.74 0.55
N VAL A 70 10.77 20.24 -0.66
CA VAL A 70 9.93 21.25 -1.30
C VAL A 70 8.86 20.55 -2.14
N ASN A 71 7.63 21.07 -2.13
CA ASN A 71 6.49 20.55 -2.91
C ASN A 71 6.01 19.12 -2.59
N THR A 72 6.09 18.65 -1.34
CA THR A 72 5.54 17.33 -0.94
C THR A 72 4.02 17.17 -1.18
N ALA A 73 3.29 18.25 -1.41
CA ALA A 73 1.86 18.24 -1.70
C ALA A 73 1.51 17.55 -3.04
N THR A 74 2.40 17.57 -4.04
CA THR A 74 2.18 16.92 -5.34
C THR A 74 2.32 15.39 -5.27
N LEU A 75 2.99 14.87 -4.23
CA LEU A 75 3.18 13.44 -3.98
C LEU A 75 2.15 12.81 -3.04
N SER A 76 1.18 13.61 -2.53
CA SER A 76 0.10 13.06 -1.70
C SER A 76 -0.87 12.25 -2.55
N GLY A 77 -1.41 11.14 -2.03
CA GLY A 77 -2.42 10.32 -2.74
C GLY A 77 -3.64 11.13 -3.22
N ALA A 78 -3.99 12.20 -2.51
CA ALA A 78 -5.02 13.15 -2.94
C ALA A 78 -4.58 14.09 -4.08
N GLY A 79 -3.28 14.40 -4.17
CA GLY A 79 -2.68 15.14 -5.29
C GLY A 79 -2.62 14.30 -6.57
N VAL A 80 -2.28 13.01 -6.45
CA VAL A 80 -2.35 12.05 -7.56
C VAL A 80 -3.81 11.84 -7.98
N MET A 81 -4.76 11.71 -7.03
CA MET A 81 -6.20 11.58 -7.34
C MET A 81 -6.83 12.84 -7.95
N ARG A 82 -6.39 14.04 -7.55
CA ARG A 82 -6.78 15.28 -8.21
C ARG A 82 -6.15 15.44 -9.59
N LEU A 83 -4.93 14.92 -9.82
CA LEU A 83 -4.35 14.79 -11.16
C LEU A 83 -5.18 13.82 -12.02
N PHE A 84 -5.63 12.69 -11.46
CA PHE A 84 -6.52 11.74 -12.15
C PHE A 84 -7.83 12.39 -12.60
N ASN A 85 -8.46 13.21 -11.75
CA ASN A 85 -9.72 13.89 -12.10
C ASN A 85 -9.51 15.17 -12.96
N LYS A 86 -8.46 15.97 -12.71
CA LYS A 86 -8.22 17.21 -13.47
C LYS A 86 -7.60 16.99 -14.84
N VAL A 87 -6.89 15.90 -15.09
CA VAL A 87 -6.45 15.55 -16.45
C VAL A 87 -7.64 15.06 -17.28
N GLY A 88 -8.69 14.51 -16.64
CA GLY A 88 -9.98 14.28 -17.29
C GLY A 88 -10.70 15.58 -17.72
N GLU A 89 -10.57 16.66 -16.95
CA GLU A 89 -11.26 17.94 -17.22
C GLU A 89 -10.45 18.99 -17.99
N THR A 90 -9.11 18.91 -18.02
CA THR A 90 -8.25 19.93 -18.66
C THR A 90 -7.81 19.55 -20.08
N VAL A 91 -8.12 18.34 -20.56
CA VAL A 91 -7.85 17.92 -21.94
C VAL A 91 -9.04 18.29 -22.83
N ASN A 92 -8.98 19.52 -23.34
CA ASN A 92 -9.91 20.08 -24.31
C ASN A 92 -10.08 19.18 -25.56
N LYS A 93 -11.33 18.77 -25.85
CA LYS A 93 -11.96 18.45 -27.15
C LYS A 93 -11.31 17.46 -28.14
N ILE A 94 -10.10 16.96 -27.91
CA ILE A 94 -9.44 15.92 -28.72
C ILE A 94 -8.76 14.92 -27.78
N THR A 95 -9.52 14.28 -26.91
CA THR A 95 -9.00 13.13 -26.17
C THR A 95 -8.97 11.96 -27.15
N TYR A 96 -7.78 11.59 -27.64
CA TYR A 96 -7.62 10.33 -28.36
C TYR A 96 -7.98 9.21 -27.38
N LYS A 97 -9.13 8.58 -27.59
CA LYS A 97 -9.49 7.36 -26.89
C LYS A 97 -8.49 6.30 -27.31
N MET A 98 -7.76 5.76 -26.36
CA MET A 98 -6.95 4.57 -26.61
C MET A 98 -7.93 3.40 -26.60
N ASP A 99 -8.30 2.91 -27.78
CA ASP A 99 -8.90 1.59 -27.88
C ASP A 99 -7.74 0.59 -27.67
N GLU A 100 -7.78 -0.15 -26.57
CA GLU A 100 -6.71 -1.10 -26.24
C GLU A 100 -6.63 -2.15 -27.34
N SER A 101 -5.51 -2.14 -28.06
CA SER A 101 -5.25 -3.05 -29.17
C SER A 101 -4.46 -4.28 -28.75
N ASP A 102 -3.85 -4.25 -27.56
CA ASP A 102 -3.07 -5.35 -26.99
C ASP A 102 -3.93 -6.13 -25.98
N PRO A 103 -4.39 -7.36 -26.33
CA PRO A 103 -5.25 -8.16 -25.46
C PRO A 103 -4.65 -8.40 -24.07
N TRP A 104 -3.31 -8.44 -23.97
CA TRP A 104 -2.65 -8.61 -22.69
C TRP A 104 -2.96 -7.48 -21.71
N PHE A 105 -2.97 -6.22 -22.18
CA PHE A 105 -3.25 -5.09 -21.31
C PHE A 105 -4.71 -5.06 -20.87
N ASP A 106 -5.65 -5.37 -21.78
CA ASP A 106 -7.08 -5.40 -21.46
C ASP A 106 -7.40 -6.46 -20.40
N GLU A 107 -6.88 -7.68 -20.59
CA GLU A 107 -7.00 -8.77 -19.62
C GLU A 107 -6.33 -8.41 -18.29
N LYS A 108 -5.12 -7.85 -18.33
CA LYS A 108 -4.35 -7.55 -17.11
C LYS A 108 -4.92 -6.39 -16.31
N ILE A 109 -5.47 -5.37 -16.96
CA ILE A 109 -6.19 -4.27 -16.30
C ILE A 109 -7.39 -4.84 -15.53
N THR A 110 -8.19 -5.67 -16.20
CA THR A 110 -9.36 -6.32 -15.59
C THR A 110 -8.96 -7.21 -14.41
N GLU A 111 -7.88 -7.99 -14.54
CA GLU A 111 -7.34 -8.81 -13.46
C GLU A 111 -6.93 -7.96 -12.24
N VAL A 112 -6.16 -6.89 -12.48
CA VAL A 112 -5.69 -5.95 -11.46
C VAL A 112 -6.85 -5.30 -10.71
N GLU A 113 -7.89 -4.84 -11.43
CA GLU A 113 -9.07 -4.22 -10.83
C GLU A 113 -9.85 -5.20 -9.94
N ASN A 114 -10.02 -6.43 -10.41
CA ASN A 114 -10.69 -7.48 -9.64
C ASN A 114 -9.91 -7.84 -8.38
N LEU A 115 -8.58 -7.99 -8.48
CA LEU A 115 -7.73 -8.29 -7.34
C LEU A 115 -7.72 -7.15 -6.32
N ASP A 116 -7.57 -5.90 -6.75
CA ASP A 116 -7.66 -4.72 -5.88
C ASP A 116 -9.02 -4.68 -5.16
N ALA A 117 -10.12 -4.83 -5.88
CA ALA A 117 -11.46 -4.84 -5.29
C ALA A 117 -11.65 -5.96 -4.25
N ASN A 118 -11.10 -7.15 -4.49
CA ASN A 118 -11.15 -8.25 -3.55
C ASN A 118 -10.28 -8.00 -2.32
N LEU A 119 -9.08 -7.42 -2.48
CA LEU A 119 -8.22 -7.06 -1.35
C LEU A 119 -8.83 -5.94 -0.51
N GLN A 120 -9.52 -4.97 -1.11
CA GLN A 120 -10.25 -3.93 -0.37
C GLN A 120 -11.31 -4.55 0.56
N LYS A 121 -12.09 -5.52 0.04
CA LYS A 121 -13.09 -6.25 0.85
C LYS A 121 -12.41 -7.05 1.97
N LEU A 122 -11.32 -7.75 1.67
CA LEU A 122 -10.55 -8.50 2.66
C LEU A 122 -9.99 -7.57 3.75
N HIS A 123 -9.40 -6.44 3.38
CA HIS A 123 -8.88 -5.45 4.31
C HIS A 123 -9.97 -4.87 5.21
N SER A 124 -11.16 -4.59 4.66
CA SER A 124 -12.32 -4.16 5.47
C SER A 124 -12.72 -5.22 6.50
N ALA A 125 -12.78 -6.49 6.09
CA ALA A 125 -13.07 -7.60 7.00
C ALA A 125 -11.99 -7.77 8.08
N LEU A 126 -10.71 -7.64 7.72
CA LEU A 126 -9.58 -7.69 8.66
C LEU A 126 -9.63 -6.54 9.67
N LYS A 127 -9.96 -5.33 9.24
CA LYS A 127 -10.16 -4.20 10.16
C LYS A 127 -11.30 -4.45 11.15
N SER A 128 -12.40 -5.04 10.67
CA SER A 128 -13.49 -5.44 11.55
C SER A 128 -13.02 -6.49 12.56
N LEU A 129 -12.26 -7.50 12.10
CA LEU A 129 -11.71 -8.56 12.95
C LEU A 129 -10.83 -7.98 14.06
N VAL A 130 -9.89 -7.09 13.71
CA VAL A 130 -9.02 -6.40 14.68
C VAL A 130 -9.85 -5.68 15.74
N ASN A 131 -10.86 -4.92 15.33
CA ASN A 131 -11.71 -4.17 16.27
C ASN A 131 -12.49 -5.09 17.19
N THR A 132 -13.15 -6.11 16.63
CA THR A 132 -13.90 -7.10 17.43
C THR A 132 -12.99 -7.85 18.38
N ARG A 133 -11.73 -8.11 18.01
CA ARG A 133 -10.78 -8.79 18.90
C ARG A 133 -10.26 -7.91 20.03
N LYS A 134 -10.01 -6.61 19.76
CA LYS A 134 -9.73 -5.61 20.80
C LYS A 134 -10.90 -5.49 21.78
N GLU A 135 -12.14 -5.47 21.28
CA GLU A 135 -13.34 -5.46 22.11
C GLU A 135 -13.47 -6.72 22.95
N LEU A 136 -13.26 -7.90 22.36
CA LEU A 136 -13.30 -9.17 23.07
C LEU A 136 -12.27 -9.24 24.19
N SER A 137 -11.04 -8.76 23.94
CA SER A 137 -9.99 -8.63 24.96
C SER A 137 -10.48 -7.78 26.14
N ALA A 138 -11.03 -6.59 25.86
CA ALA A 138 -11.53 -5.69 26.89
C ALA A 138 -12.69 -6.31 27.70
N LEU A 139 -13.62 -6.99 27.04
CA LEU A 139 -14.73 -7.69 27.71
C LEU A 139 -14.23 -8.85 28.58
N THR A 140 -13.24 -9.61 28.10
CA THR A 140 -12.57 -10.66 28.89
C THR A 140 -11.94 -10.07 30.17
N GLY A 141 -11.29 -8.91 30.08
CA GLY A 141 -10.76 -8.23 31.27
C GLY A 141 -11.84 -7.79 32.26
N LEU A 142 -13.04 -7.43 31.79
CA LEU A 142 -14.18 -7.15 32.67
C LEU A 142 -14.69 -8.41 33.38
N VAL A 143 -14.68 -9.56 32.69
CA VAL A 143 -15.01 -10.86 33.30
C VAL A 143 -14.00 -11.20 34.40
N ALA A 144 -12.71 -11.05 34.12
CA ALA A 144 -11.64 -11.27 35.11
C ALA A 144 -11.86 -10.44 36.37
N LYS A 145 -12.09 -9.13 36.22
CA LYS A 145 -12.35 -8.21 37.34
C LYS A 145 -13.61 -8.59 38.11
N SER A 146 -14.68 -8.95 37.41
CA SER A 146 -15.94 -9.34 38.05
C SER A 146 -15.80 -10.64 38.84
N ALA A 147 -15.09 -11.64 38.30
CA ALA A 147 -14.78 -12.89 38.99
C ALA A 147 -13.94 -12.65 40.24
N ALA A 148 -12.94 -11.77 40.17
CA ALA A 148 -12.13 -11.37 41.33
C ALA A 148 -12.99 -10.70 42.42
N MET A 149 -13.90 -9.79 42.04
CA MET A 149 -14.82 -9.17 43.00
C MET A 149 -15.74 -10.21 43.67
N LEU A 150 -16.32 -11.14 42.89
CA LEU A 150 -17.15 -12.21 43.43
C LEU A 150 -16.37 -13.11 44.40
N SER A 151 -15.12 -13.43 44.08
CA SER A 151 -14.23 -14.20 44.97
C SER A 151 -14.10 -13.54 46.36
N THR A 152 -14.04 -12.21 46.43
CA THR A 152 -13.94 -11.48 47.71
C THR A 152 -15.22 -11.45 48.53
N CYS A 153 -16.38 -11.59 47.87
CA CYS A 153 -17.69 -11.62 48.52
C CYS A 153 -18.13 -13.04 48.92
N GLU A 154 -17.46 -14.06 48.40
CA GLU A 154 -17.84 -15.46 48.59
C GLU A 154 -17.33 -16.01 49.93
N GLU A 155 -18.25 -16.55 50.73
CA GLU A 155 -17.93 -17.12 52.04
C GLU A 155 -17.38 -18.55 51.94
N HIS A 156 -17.81 -19.31 50.93
CA HIS A 156 -17.32 -20.66 50.72
C HIS A 156 -15.91 -20.65 50.15
N THR A 157 -14.92 -20.97 51.00
CA THR A 157 -13.49 -20.93 50.66
C THR A 157 -13.09 -21.62 49.35
N GLY A 158 -13.66 -22.79 49.02
CA GLY A 158 -13.40 -23.50 47.77
C GLY A 158 -13.86 -22.71 46.53
N LEU A 159 -15.12 -22.29 46.50
CA LEU A 159 -15.70 -21.43 45.48
C LEU A 159 -14.99 -20.07 45.37
N SER A 160 -14.68 -19.42 46.49
CA SER A 160 -13.90 -18.18 46.50
C SER A 160 -12.54 -18.36 45.81
N ARG A 161 -11.79 -19.42 46.14
CA ARG A 161 -10.52 -19.75 45.48
C ARG A 161 -10.70 -20.03 43.99
N ALA A 162 -11.73 -20.79 43.60
CA ALA A 162 -11.98 -21.08 42.21
C ALA A 162 -12.34 -19.82 41.39
N LEU A 163 -13.11 -18.89 41.96
CA LEU A 163 -13.40 -17.60 41.34
C LEU A 163 -12.14 -16.73 41.19
N SER A 164 -11.23 -16.74 42.18
CA SER A 164 -9.93 -16.07 42.07
C SER A 164 -9.08 -16.68 40.94
N ASN A 165 -9.01 -18.01 40.87
CA ASN A 165 -8.25 -18.70 39.82
C ASN A 165 -8.87 -18.45 38.42
N LEU A 166 -10.20 -18.34 38.33
CA LEU A 166 -10.89 -17.97 37.10
C LEU A 166 -10.51 -16.54 36.68
N ALA A 167 -10.47 -15.60 37.62
CA ALA A 167 -10.05 -14.24 37.35
C ALA A 167 -8.63 -14.18 36.77
N ASP A 168 -7.68 -14.90 37.39
CA ASP A 168 -6.29 -14.96 36.91
C ASP A 168 -6.17 -15.56 35.50
N VAL A 169 -7.00 -16.57 35.18
CA VAL A 169 -7.03 -17.22 33.87
C VAL A 169 -7.61 -16.27 32.82
N GLU A 170 -8.70 -15.59 33.14
CA GLU A 170 -9.32 -14.60 32.23
C GLU A 170 -8.40 -13.39 32.00
N GLU A 171 -7.64 -12.92 33.01
CA GLU A 171 -6.63 -11.86 32.81
C GLU A 171 -5.52 -12.29 31.84
N LYS A 172 -5.05 -13.54 31.94
CA LYS A 172 -4.08 -14.09 30.98
C LYS A 172 -4.67 -14.21 29.58
N ILE A 173 -5.95 -14.59 29.46
CA ILE A 173 -6.65 -14.65 28.17
C ILE A 173 -6.87 -13.25 27.59
N GLU A 174 -7.19 -12.23 28.40
CA GLU A 174 -7.29 -10.83 27.98
C GLU A 174 -6.02 -10.39 27.26
N LEU A 175 -4.87 -10.58 27.91
CA LEU A 175 -3.56 -10.19 27.36
C LEU A 175 -3.28 -10.92 26.04
N LEU A 176 -3.52 -12.23 26.01
CA LEU A 176 -3.31 -13.05 24.82
C LEU A 176 -4.24 -12.62 23.65
N ARG A 177 -5.48 -12.25 23.94
CA ARG A 177 -6.40 -11.70 22.92
C ARG A 177 -5.94 -10.33 22.40
N SER A 178 -5.33 -9.51 23.27
CA SER A 178 -4.72 -8.24 22.88
C SER A 178 -3.55 -8.47 21.91
N GLU A 179 -2.71 -9.46 22.21
CA GLU A 179 -1.62 -9.91 21.32
C GLU A 179 -2.16 -10.43 19.98
N GLN A 180 -3.20 -11.28 20.00
CA GLN A 180 -3.86 -11.75 18.78
C GLN A 180 -4.38 -10.58 17.92
N ALA A 181 -4.99 -9.56 18.53
CA ALA A 181 -5.46 -8.38 17.80
C ALA A 181 -4.30 -7.58 17.16
N ASN A 182 -3.14 -7.54 17.83
CA ASN A 182 -1.93 -6.94 17.26
C ASN A 182 -1.42 -7.75 16.06
N SER A 183 -1.42 -9.08 16.14
CA SER A 183 -1.06 -9.94 15.00
C SER A 183 -2.00 -9.79 13.81
N ASP A 184 -3.31 -9.75 14.05
CA ASP A 184 -4.29 -9.47 12.99
C ASP A 184 -3.99 -8.16 12.28
N PHE A 185 -3.63 -7.14 13.05
CA PHE A 185 -3.35 -5.82 12.53
C PHE A 185 -2.02 -5.75 11.78
N PHE A 186 -0.92 -6.07 12.46
CA PHE A 186 0.44 -5.88 11.94
C PHE A 186 0.87 -6.93 10.92
N ILE A 187 0.47 -8.19 11.10
CA ILE A 187 0.83 -9.27 10.18
C ILE A 187 -0.10 -9.25 8.98
N MET A 188 -1.42 -9.18 9.18
CA MET A 188 -2.37 -9.40 8.08
C MET A 188 -2.98 -8.10 7.52
N ALA A 189 -3.58 -7.24 8.34
CA ALA A 189 -4.28 -6.05 7.84
C ALA A 189 -3.34 -5.06 7.15
N GLU A 190 -2.21 -4.73 7.79
CA GLU A 190 -1.20 -3.82 7.23
C GLU A 190 -0.49 -4.42 6.00
N PHE A 191 -0.32 -5.74 5.93
CA PHE A 191 0.20 -6.41 4.76
C PHE A 191 -0.75 -6.31 3.56
N VAL A 192 -2.04 -6.59 3.76
CA VAL A 192 -3.05 -6.47 2.69
C VAL A 192 -3.17 -5.02 2.22
N LYS A 193 -3.13 -4.06 3.15
CA LYS A 193 -3.12 -2.63 2.82
C LYS A 193 -1.92 -2.22 1.97
N ASP A 194 -0.72 -2.72 2.30
CA ASP A 194 0.49 -2.49 1.51
C ASP A 194 0.30 -2.92 0.04
N TYR A 195 -0.33 -4.07 -0.18
CA TYR A 195 -0.63 -4.56 -1.53
C TYR A 195 -1.71 -3.77 -2.25
N ILE A 196 -2.72 -3.25 -1.54
CA ILE A 196 -3.70 -2.30 -2.10
C ILE A 196 -3.00 -1.04 -2.62
N ASP A 197 -2.05 -0.52 -1.85
CA ASP A 197 -1.26 0.66 -2.26
C ASP A 197 -0.38 0.34 -3.49
N LEU A 198 0.20 -0.86 -3.56
CA LEU A 198 0.93 -1.34 -4.75
C LEU A 198 0.03 -1.48 -5.98
N PHE A 199 -1.19 -2.02 -5.85
CA PHE A 199 -2.14 -2.07 -6.96
C PHE A 199 -2.55 -0.67 -7.44
N SER A 200 -2.63 0.31 -6.53
CA SER A 200 -2.84 1.70 -6.90
C SER A 200 -1.65 2.26 -7.70
N ALA A 201 -0.41 1.90 -7.35
CA ALA A 201 0.77 2.25 -8.14
C ALA A 201 0.76 1.58 -9.53
N VAL A 202 0.38 0.30 -9.61
CA VAL A 202 0.24 -0.43 -10.89
C VAL A 202 -0.77 0.26 -11.82
N LYS A 203 -1.96 0.60 -11.31
CA LYS A 203 -2.97 1.36 -12.08
C LYS A 203 -2.44 2.70 -12.57
N SER A 204 -1.62 3.37 -11.75
CA SER A 204 -0.96 4.64 -12.14
C SER A 204 -0.01 4.46 -13.31
N VAL A 205 0.73 3.34 -13.35
CA VAL A 205 1.64 3.00 -14.45
C VAL A 205 0.88 2.68 -15.74
N PHE A 206 -0.24 1.94 -15.67
CA PHE A 206 -1.11 1.73 -16.83
C PHE A 206 -1.65 3.06 -17.39
N HIS A 207 -2.04 3.98 -16.52
CA HIS A 207 -2.48 5.30 -16.95
C HIS A 207 -1.35 6.11 -17.60
N GLU A 208 -0.11 5.97 -17.14
CA GLU A 208 1.04 6.62 -17.78
C GLU A 208 1.27 6.10 -19.21
N ARG A 209 1.11 4.78 -19.44
CA ARG A 209 1.13 4.22 -20.80
C ARG A 209 0.08 4.84 -21.71
N VAL A 210 -1.13 5.08 -21.20
CA VAL A 210 -2.19 5.78 -21.97
C VAL A 210 -1.77 7.20 -22.35
N LYS A 211 -1.11 7.95 -21.45
CA LYS A 211 -0.60 9.29 -21.77
C LYS A 211 0.49 9.26 -22.85
N VAL A 212 1.42 8.31 -22.76
CA VAL A 212 2.47 8.13 -23.77
C VAL A 212 1.85 7.80 -25.14
N PHE A 213 0.83 6.95 -25.18
CA PHE A 213 0.05 6.68 -26.40
C PHE A 213 -0.62 7.94 -26.96
N GLN A 214 -1.30 8.72 -26.12
CA GLN A 214 -1.96 9.96 -26.54
C GLN A 214 -0.96 10.96 -27.12
N ASN A 215 0.24 11.06 -26.54
CA ASN A 215 1.33 11.89 -27.08
C ASN A 215 1.79 11.40 -28.46
N TRP A 216 1.90 10.09 -28.64
CA TRP A 216 2.22 9.50 -29.94
C TRP A 216 1.13 9.78 -30.99
N GLN A 217 -0.14 9.56 -30.67
CA GLN A 217 -1.27 9.86 -31.57
C GLN A 217 -1.35 11.34 -31.93
N HIS A 218 -1.10 12.22 -30.97
CA HIS A 218 -1.01 13.65 -31.23
C HIS A 218 0.11 13.97 -32.22
N ALA A 219 1.31 13.40 -32.02
CA ALA A 219 2.42 13.59 -32.97
C ALA A 219 2.07 13.07 -34.37
N GLN A 220 1.37 11.93 -34.46
CA GLN A 220 0.92 11.34 -35.72
C GLN A 220 -0.05 12.28 -36.48
N LEU A 221 -1.02 12.88 -35.77
CA LEU A 221 -1.93 13.86 -36.37
C LEU A 221 -1.18 15.09 -36.88
N GLN A 222 -0.23 15.61 -36.11
CA GLN A 222 0.55 16.77 -36.52
C GLN A 222 1.38 16.46 -37.77
N LEU A 223 2.03 15.29 -37.84
CA LEU A 223 2.72 14.84 -39.04
C LEU A 223 1.79 14.77 -40.26
N SER A 224 0.58 14.23 -40.09
CA SER A 224 -0.43 14.20 -41.16
C SER A 224 -0.77 15.60 -41.68
N LYS A 225 -0.97 16.57 -40.78
CA LYS A 225 -1.21 17.98 -41.15
C LYS A 225 -0.02 18.61 -41.87
N ARG A 226 1.21 18.33 -41.46
CA ARG A 226 2.43 18.83 -42.16
C ARG A 226 2.54 18.25 -43.56
N ARG A 227 2.26 16.95 -43.72
CA ARG A 227 2.22 16.28 -45.04
C ARG A 227 1.15 16.88 -45.96
N GLU A 228 -0.04 17.13 -45.43
CA GLU A 228 -1.12 17.79 -46.19
C GLU A 228 -0.73 19.22 -46.61
N ASN A 229 -0.16 20.00 -45.69
CA ASN A 229 0.28 21.36 -45.99
C ASN A 229 1.39 21.39 -47.07
N ARG A 230 2.35 20.45 -47.00
CA ARG A 230 3.37 20.28 -48.04
C ARG A 230 2.73 19.96 -49.39
N GLY A 231 1.79 19.01 -49.43
CA GLY A 231 1.05 18.66 -50.65
C GLY A 231 0.25 19.83 -51.23
N ARG A 232 -0.30 20.72 -50.38
CA ARG A 232 -0.96 21.96 -50.83
C ARG A 232 0.02 22.94 -51.49
N TYR A 233 1.24 23.10 -50.97
CA TYR A 233 2.25 23.94 -51.62
C TYR A 233 2.76 23.35 -52.93
N GLU A 234 2.85 22.02 -53.01
CA GLU A 234 3.23 21.29 -54.21
C GLU A 234 2.19 21.50 -55.33
N LEU A 235 0.89 21.32 -55.02
CA LEU A 235 -0.20 21.59 -55.95
C LEU A 235 -0.29 23.06 -56.39
N ALA A 236 0.12 23.99 -55.52
CA ALA A 236 0.13 25.43 -55.79
C ALA A 236 1.42 25.93 -56.47
N ASN A 237 2.38 25.04 -56.82
CA ASN A 237 3.69 25.39 -57.37
C ASN A 237 4.47 26.44 -56.55
N ARG A 238 4.31 26.43 -55.22
CA ARG A 238 4.97 27.34 -54.27
C ARG A 238 6.35 26.83 -53.86
N THR A 239 7.28 26.82 -54.81
CA THR A 239 8.63 26.26 -54.64
C THR A 239 9.43 26.93 -53.53
N ASP A 240 9.16 28.21 -53.24
CA ASP A 240 9.74 28.99 -52.14
C ASP A 240 9.47 28.42 -50.74
N LYS A 241 8.37 27.65 -50.58
CA LYS A 241 7.95 27.08 -49.28
C LYS A 241 8.10 25.57 -49.19
N LEU A 242 8.44 24.90 -50.29
CA LEU A 242 8.52 23.44 -50.34
C LEU A 242 9.65 22.91 -49.46
N GLU A 243 10.82 23.56 -49.47
CA GLU A 243 11.96 23.14 -48.67
C GLU A 243 11.66 23.24 -47.16
N GLN A 244 11.10 24.36 -46.71
CA GLN A 244 10.68 24.55 -45.32
C GLN A 244 9.60 23.53 -44.91
N ALA A 245 8.58 23.31 -45.74
CA ALA A 245 7.53 22.35 -45.46
C ALA A 245 8.05 20.90 -45.44
N GLN A 246 9.06 20.58 -46.24
CA GLN A 246 9.74 19.29 -46.22
C GLN A 246 10.52 19.09 -44.91
N GLN A 247 11.26 20.11 -44.45
CA GLN A 247 11.95 20.07 -43.15
C GLN A 247 10.97 19.87 -41.99
N GLU A 248 9.83 20.58 -41.98
CA GLU A 248 8.78 20.38 -40.96
C GLU A 248 8.23 18.94 -40.97
N VAL A 249 8.05 18.34 -42.15
CA VAL A 249 7.60 16.94 -42.26
C VAL A 249 8.64 15.99 -41.67
N GLU A 250 9.93 16.20 -41.96
CA GLU A 250 11.03 15.37 -41.45
C GLU A 250 11.14 15.47 -39.92
N GLU A 251 11.10 16.68 -39.36
CA GLU A 251 11.13 16.90 -37.90
C GLU A 251 9.98 16.18 -37.18
N TRP A 252 8.74 16.32 -37.68
CA TRP A 252 7.60 15.65 -37.08
C TRP A 252 7.63 14.13 -37.31
N GLN A 253 8.24 13.66 -38.39
CA GLN A 253 8.44 12.24 -38.63
C GLN A 253 9.41 11.63 -37.62
N THR A 254 10.54 12.29 -37.33
CA THR A 254 11.45 11.88 -36.25
C THR A 254 10.76 11.92 -34.89
N LYS A 255 9.94 12.94 -34.61
CA LYS A 255 9.19 13.03 -33.35
C LYS A 255 8.19 11.89 -33.18
N VAL A 256 7.46 11.52 -34.24
CA VAL A 256 6.55 10.37 -34.24
C VAL A 256 7.30 9.09 -33.92
N GLN A 257 8.43 8.84 -34.58
CA GLN A 257 9.25 7.65 -34.33
C GLN A 257 9.71 7.57 -32.87
N ARG A 258 10.16 8.69 -32.28
CA ARG A 258 10.55 8.75 -30.87
C ARG A 258 9.39 8.47 -29.93
N CYS A 259 8.21 9.05 -30.18
CA CYS A 259 7.03 8.81 -29.34
C CYS A 259 6.53 7.37 -29.44
N GLN A 260 6.61 6.77 -30.62
CA GLN A 260 6.31 5.35 -30.82
C GLN A 260 7.28 4.48 -30.01
N GLN A 261 8.59 4.72 -30.13
CA GLN A 261 9.60 3.98 -29.37
C GLN A 261 9.36 4.07 -27.86
N GLN A 262 9.04 5.28 -27.35
CA GLN A 262 8.70 5.46 -25.93
C GLN A 262 7.47 4.65 -25.50
N PHE A 263 6.45 4.54 -26.37
CA PHE A 263 5.27 3.73 -26.12
C PHE A 263 5.59 2.23 -26.11
N ASP A 264 6.45 1.77 -27.02
CA ASP A 264 6.87 0.38 -27.10
C ASP A 264 7.76 0.00 -25.90
N ASP A 265 8.67 0.88 -25.49
CA ASP A 265 9.55 0.71 -24.34
C ASP A 265 8.75 0.61 -23.03
N ILE A 266 7.84 1.56 -22.77
CA ILE A 266 7.01 1.53 -21.56
C ILE A 266 6.11 0.30 -21.55
N SER A 267 5.54 -0.09 -22.70
CA SER A 267 4.69 -1.29 -22.81
C SER A 267 5.47 -2.56 -22.47
N THR A 268 6.70 -2.67 -22.96
CA THR A 268 7.57 -3.82 -22.73
C THR A 268 8.01 -3.89 -21.27
N GLU A 269 8.43 -2.76 -20.69
CA GLU A 269 8.88 -2.75 -19.29
C GLU A 269 7.72 -3.02 -18.33
N ILE A 270 6.50 -2.53 -18.62
CA ILE A 270 5.31 -2.85 -17.82
C ILE A 270 5.06 -4.35 -17.78
N LYS A 271 5.13 -5.05 -18.91
CA LYS A 271 4.90 -6.51 -18.96
C LYS A 271 5.90 -7.26 -18.09
N LYS A 272 7.18 -6.89 -18.19
CA LYS A 272 8.27 -7.48 -17.42
C LYS A 272 8.13 -7.22 -15.92
N GLU A 273 7.83 -5.98 -15.52
CA GLU A 273 7.64 -5.65 -14.10
C GLU A 273 6.35 -6.25 -13.52
N MET A 274 5.30 -6.41 -14.33
CA MET A 274 4.09 -7.10 -13.90
C MET A 274 4.35 -8.57 -13.56
N GLU A 275 5.11 -9.28 -14.40
CA GLU A 275 5.49 -10.67 -14.14
C GLU A 275 6.28 -10.79 -12.82
N ARG A 276 7.25 -9.90 -12.60
CA ARG A 276 8.01 -9.85 -11.35
C ARG A 276 7.10 -9.56 -10.14
N PHE A 277 6.19 -8.58 -10.29
CA PHE A 277 5.23 -8.20 -9.26
C PHE A 277 4.34 -9.38 -8.86
N GLU A 278 3.80 -10.13 -9.82
CA GLU A 278 2.92 -11.27 -9.58
C GLU A 278 3.65 -12.42 -8.87
N LEU A 279 4.85 -12.75 -9.29
CA LEU A 279 5.67 -13.78 -8.65
C LEU A 279 6.00 -13.42 -7.20
N ASN A 280 6.35 -12.16 -6.94
CA ASN A 280 6.62 -11.69 -5.59
C ASN A 280 5.36 -11.65 -4.74
N ARG A 281 4.23 -11.17 -5.28
CA ARG A 281 2.91 -11.17 -4.62
C ARG A 281 2.56 -12.55 -4.13
N ILE A 282 2.58 -13.56 -5.00
CA ILE A 282 2.21 -14.93 -4.63
C ILE A 282 3.11 -15.46 -3.51
N ARG A 283 4.44 -15.24 -3.62
CA ARG A 283 5.40 -15.68 -2.62
C ARG A 283 5.17 -15.00 -1.27
N GLU A 284 5.04 -13.68 -1.25
CA GLU A 284 4.87 -12.89 -0.03
C GLU A 284 3.54 -13.20 0.65
N PHE A 285 2.44 -13.29 -0.10
CA PHE A 285 1.13 -13.69 0.45
C PHE A 285 1.21 -15.06 1.10
N LYS A 286 1.87 -16.03 0.46
CA LYS A 286 2.06 -17.37 1.04
C LYS A 286 2.80 -17.31 2.37
N ILE A 287 3.98 -16.67 2.40
CA ILE A 287 4.81 -16.58 3.60
C ILE A 287 4.07 -15.85 4.72
N ASN A 288 3.43 -14.72 4.40
CA ASN A 288 2.75 -13.90 5.40
C ASN A 288 1.50 -14.60 5.96
N THR A 289 0.74 -15.30 5.10
CA THR A 289 -0.44 -16.07 5.53
C THR A 289 -0.03 -17.25 6.41
N MET A 290 1.05 -17.96 6.06
CA MET A 290 1.59 -19.05 6.91
C MET A 290 1.97 -18.51 8.29
N LYS A 291 2.77 -17.43 8.33
CA LYS A 291 3.17 -16.78 9.58
C LYS A 291 1.95 -16.38 10.43
N TYR A 292 0.93 -15.79 9.79
CA TYR A 292 -0.29 -15.39 10.48
C TYR A 292 -1.01 -16.61 11.08
N ILE A 293 -1.20 -17.68 10.32
CA ILE A 293 -1.89 -18.88 10.81
C ILE A 293 -1.09 -19.56 11.95
N GLU A 294 0.23 -19.68 11.81
CA GLU A 294 1.10 -20.23 12.85
C GLU A 294 0.97 -19.46 14.17
N ASP A 295 0.95 -18.13 14.08
CA ASP A 295 0.76 -17.24 15.23
C ASP A 295 -0.64 -17.40 15.85
N GLN A 296 -1.70 -17.50 15.04
CA GLN A 296 -3.06 -17.79 15.54
C GLN A 296 -3.14 -19.16 16.23
N MET A 297 -2.47 -20.18 15.68
CA MET A 297 -2.42 -21.52 16.28
C MET A 297 -1.69 -21.50 17.63
N ALA A 298 -0.57 -20.78 17.73
CA ALA A 298 0.18 -20.63 18.96
C ALA A 298 -0.69 -19.99 20.06
N HIS A 299 -1.39 -18.91 19.73
CA HIS A 299 -2.33 -18.29 20.66
C HIS A 299 -3.44 -19.27 21.09
N GLN A 300 -4.04 -20.02 20.15
CA GLN A 300 -5.09 -21.00 20.51
C GLN A 300 -4.56 -22.11 21.43
N GLN A 301 -3.35 -22.60 21.19
CA GLN A 301 -2.70 -23.59 22.04
C GLN A 301 -2.48 -23.06 23.45
N GLN A 302 -2.12 -21.79 23.58
CA GLN A 302 -1.92 -21.14 24.89
C GLN A 302 -3.26 -20.96 25.64
N ILE A 303 -4.35 -20.61 24.95
CA ILE A 303 -5.71 -20.58 25.54
C ILE A 303 -6.08 -21.96 26.10
N ILE A 304 -5.84 -23.03 25.34
CA ILE A 304 -6.11 -24.40 25.80
C ILE A 304 -5.33 -24.70 27.08
N SER A 305 -4.04 -24.39 27.11
CA SER A 305 -3.18 -24.61 28.28
C SER A 305 -3.67 -23.85 29.52
N TYR A 306 -4.16 -22.61 29.36
CA TYR A 306 -4.74 -21.85 30.47
C TYR A 306 -6.00 -22.50 31.03
N TRP A 307 -6.91 -22.96 30.17
CA TRP A 307 -8.12 -23.65 30.61
C TRP A 307 -7.83 -25.03 31.23
N GLU A 308 -6.90 -25.80 30.67
CA GLU A 308 -6.49 -27.09 31.25
C GLU A 308 -5.91 -26.94 32.66
N THR A 309 -5.16 -25.86 32.89
CA THR A 309 -4.62 -25.51 34.22
C THR A 309 -5.73 -25.11 35.20
N PHE A 310 -6.82 -24.53 34.71
CA PHE A 310 -7.97 -24.13 35.54
C PHE A 310 -8.86 -25.31 35.96
N ILE A 311 -9.06 -26.31 35.09
CA ILE A 311 -10.00 -27.43 35.30
C ILE A 311 -9.92 -28.08 36.70
N PRO A 312 -8.73 -28.39 37.26
CA PRO A 312 -8.65 -28.97 38.61
C PRO A 312 -9.29 -28.09 39.67
N SER A 313 -9.07 -26.77 39.62
CA SER A 313 -9.64 -25.80 40.56
C SER A 313 -11.16 -25.75 40.49
N ALA A 314 -11.72 -25.92 39.29
CA ALA A 314 -13.17 -25.98 39.10
C ALA A 314 -13.79 -27.28 39.64
N ARG A 315 -13.04 -28.39 39.60
CA ARG A 315 -13.50 -29.70 40.08
C ARG A 315 -13.51 -29.81 41.60
N GLU A 316 -12.66 -29.04 42.29
CA GLU A 316 -12.62 -28.99 43.76
C GLU A 316 -13.83 -28.30 44.41
N ILE A 317 -14.72 -27.68 43.61
CA ILE A 317 -15.94 -27.02 44.10
C ILE A 317 -17.06 -28.03 44.40
N VAL A 318 -17.03 -29.22 43.78
CA VAL A 318 -18.09 -30.25 43.85
C VAL A 318 -17.93 -31.16 45.05
#